data_AF-A0A814KR79-F1
#
_entry.id   AF-A0A814KR79-F1
#
_cell.length_a   1.000
_cell.length_b   1.000
_cell.length_c   1.000
_cell.angle_alpha   90.00
_cell.angle_beta   90.00
_cell.angle_gamma   90.00
#
_symmetry.space_group_name_H-M   'P 1'
#
loop_
_entity.id
_entity.type
_entity.pdbx_description
1 polymer ?
#
loop_
_entity_poly.entity_id
_entity_poly.type
_entity_poly.pdbx_seq_one_letter_code
_entity_poly.pdbx_strand_id
1 'polypeptide(L)'
;MQFVILLIISGFVKCSTIVHTRDIGDNFPSWNNILDQNHNEFWQLISDLHQNHSKFWEVINDLKQKLSYQEQELHDLKKSMSDQQQKIDVQQKTIEKLPTFCQGKTSFDQWKPYTIHQHGIVVYVNTTSCQFKQSPTYFTSLSGHEQHWQVTGTTSIYDETPTGFAVFLSPMLGAETIENTMAMLPVRKWELNWIGVTQGK
;
A
#
# COMPACT_ATOMS: atom_id res chain seq x y z
N MET A 1 -24.49 41.82 -17.96
CA MET A 1 -25.47 41.54 -19.03
C MET A 1 -26.66 42.50 -19.07
N GLN A 2 -27.03 43.15 -17.95
CA GLN A 2 -28.05 44.21 -17.90
C GLN A 2 -27.74 45.44 -18.79
N PHE A 3 -26.46 45.79 -18.97
CA PHE A 3 -26.04 46.96 -19.73
C PHE A 3 -26.18 46.85 -21.26
N VAL A 4 -26.13 45.65 -21.84
CA VAL A 4 -26.18 45.47 -23.30
C VAL A 4 -27.62 45.55 -23.82
N ILE A 5 -28.59 45.07 -23.02
CA ILE A 5 -30.02 45.10 -23.34
C ILE A 5 -30.56 46.54 -23.34
N LEU A 6 -30.10 47.40 -22.42
CA LEU A 6 -30.48 48.81 -22.32
C LEU A 6 -30.01 49.65 -23.54
N LEU A 7 -28.87 49.32 -24.14
CA LEU A 7 -28.34 50.04 -25.30
C LEU A 7 -29.10 49.73 -26.60
N ILE A 8 -29.63 48.52 -26.74
CA ILE A 8 -30.42 48.12 -27.92
C ILE A 8 -31.82 48.75 -27.88
N ILE A 9 -32.44 48.86 -26.70
CA ILE A 9 -33.76 49.48 -26.52
C ILE A 9 -33.71 50.99 -26.79
N SER A 10 -32.65 51.70 -26.35
CA SER A 10 -32.53 53.15 -26.56
C SER A 10 -32.24 53.57 -28.01
N GLY A 11 -31.58 52.70 -28.81
CA GLY A 11 -31.33 52.94 -30.22
C GLY A 11 -32.60 52.86 -31.09
N PHE A 12 -33.54 51.97 -30.75
CA PHE A 12 -34.75 51.74 -31.56
C PHE A 12 -35.88 52.75 -31.31
N VAL A 13 -36.03 53.28 -30.09
CA VAL A 13 -37.03 54.32 -29.79
C VAL A 13 -36.81 55.57 -30.65
N LYS A 14 -35.57 55.89 -31.01
CA LYS A 14 -35.26 57.00 -31.94
C LYS A 14 -35.63 56.73 -33.40
N CYS A 15 -35.79 55.48 -33.81
CA CYS A 15 -36.12 55.14 -35.19
C CYS A 15 -37.64 55.24 -35.45
N SER A 16 -38.48 55.00 -34.44
CA SER A 16 -39.95 55.10 -34.59
C SER A 16 -40.47 56.55 -34.67
N THR A 17 -39.71 57.54 -34.20
CA THR A 17 -40.15 58.95 -34.19
C THR A 17 -39.93 59.68 -35.52
N ILE A 18 -39.21 59.09 -36.48
CA ILE A 18 -38.86 59.76 -37.75
C ILE A 18 -39.90 59.50 -38.87
N VAL A 19 -40.87 58.60 -38.67
CA VAL A 19 -41.91 58.30 -39.67
C VAL A 19 -43.22 59.04 -39.36
N HIS A 20 -43.15 60.36 -39.20
CA HIS A 20 -44.33 61.22 -39.30
C HIS A 20 -43.95 62.48 -40.07
N THR A 21 -44.21 62.47 -41.38
CA THR A 21 -44.64 63.58 -42.26
C THR A 21 -44.08 63.42 -43.68
N ARG A 22 -44.77 62.66 -44.53
CA ARG A 22 -44.87 62.98 -45.97
C ARG A 22 -46.01 62.22 -46.64
N ASP A 23 -47.06 62.96 -47.01
CA ASP A 23 -48.15 62.52 -47.88
C ASP A 23 -47.62 62.15 -49.28
N ILE A 24 -47.63 60.87 -49.63
CA ILE A 24 -47.55 60.38 -51.02
C ILE A 24 -48.37 59.08 -51.17
N GLY A 25 -49.43 59.17 -51.98
CA GLY A 25 -50.20 58.15 -52.74
C GLY A 25 -50.15 56.64 -52.40
N ASP A 26 -51.31 56.10 -52.02
CA ASP A 26 -51.99 54.86 -52.46
C ASP A 26 -51.27 53.50 -52.53
N ASN A 27 -50.05 53.34 -52.00
CA ASN A 27 -49.42 52.01 -51.78
C ASN A 27 -49.04 51.72 -50.31
N PHE A 28 -49.50 52.57 -49.39
CA PHE A 28 -49.21 52.57 -47.95
C PHE A 28 -49.57 51.28 -47.16
N PRO A 29 -50.65 50.52 -47.48
CA PRO A 29 -51.01 49.34 -46.69
C PRO A 29 -49.98 48.21 -46.75
N SER A 30 -49.18 48.13 -47.83
CA SER A 30 -48.20 47.05 -48.00
C SER A 30 -46.93 47.25 -47.16
N TRP A 31 -46.48 48.49 -46.99
CA TRP A 31 -45.24 48.81 -46.27
C TRP A 31 -45.38 48.72 -44.75
N ASN A 32 -46.53 49.11 -44.19
CA ASN A 32 -46.80 48.93 -42.77
C ASN A 32 -46.84 47.46 -42.38
N ASN A 33 -47.45 46.60 -43.21
CA ASN A 33 -47.45 45.15 -42.99
C ASN A 33 -46.03 44.55 -43.03
N ILE A 34 -45.16 45.02 -43.92
CA ILE A 34 -43.77 44.56 -44.00
C ILE A 34 -42.95 45.00 -42.78
N LEU A 35 -43.14 46.24 -42.31
CA LEU A 35 -42.47 46.76 -41.12
C LEU A 35 -42.91 46.03 -39.85
N ASP A 36 -44.21 45.78 -39.70
CA ASP A 36 -44.77 45.04 -38.56
C ASP A 36 -44.30 43.58 -38.56
N GLN A 37 -44.25 42.95 -39.74
CA GLN A 37 -43.74 41.58 -39.88
C GLN A 37 -42.24 41.50 -39.49
N ASN A 38 -41.41 42.41 -40.02
CA ASN A 38 -39.98 42.46 -39.69
C ASN A 38 -39.74 42.75 -38.20
N HIS A 39 -40.57 43.60 -37.58
CA HIS A 39 -40.50 43.89 -36.15
C HIS A 39 -40.82 42.65 -35.30
N ASN A 40 -41.88 41.94 -35.66
CA ASN A 40 -42.28 40.71 -34.98
C ASN A 40 -41.22 39.60 -35.12
N GLU A 41 -40.66 39.39 -36.32
CA GLU A 41 -39.59 38.42 -36.57
C GLU A 41 -38.33 38.74 -35.76
N PHE A 42 -37.94 40.01 -35.68
CA PHE A 42 -36.81 40.44 -34.87
C PHE A 42 -37.02 40.13 -33.38
N TRP A 43 -38.19 40.44 -32.82
CA TRP A 43 -38.47 40.18 -31.41
C TRP A 43 -38.54 38.69 -31.08
N GLN A 44 -39.07 37.86 -31.99
CA GLN A 44 -39.01 36.40 -31.83
C GLN A 44 -37.57 35.91 -31.74
N LEU A 45 -36.68 36.40 -32.62
CA LEU A 45 -35.26 36.05 -32.58
C LEU A 45 -34.58 36.48 -31.26
N ILE A 46 -34.89 37.67 -30.75
CA ILE A 46 -34.39 38.13 -29.44
C ILE A 46 -34.92 37.27 -28.30
N SER A 47 -36.20 36.89 -28.34
CA SER A 47 -36.81 36.00 -27.35
C SER A 47 -36.14 34.62 -27.35
N ASP A 48 -35.95 34.02 -28.52
CA ASP A 48 -35.29 32.73 -28.69
C ASP A 48 -33.84 32.78 -28.20
N LEU A 49 -33.11 33.86 -28.53
CA LEU A 49 -31.74 34.07 -28.05
C LEU A 49 -31.70 34.19 -26.52
N HIS A 50 -32.64 34.91 -25.92
CA HIS A 50 -32.74 35.04 -24.47
C HIS A 50 -33.03 33.68 -23.81
N GLN A 51 -33.97 32.91 -24.35
CA GLN A 51 -34.31 31.59 -23.84
C GLN A 51 -33.12 30.62 -23.95
N ASN A 52 -32.42 30.62 -25.09
CA ASN A 52 -31.23 29.79 -25.30
C ASN A 52 -30.11 30.18 -24.34
N HIS A 53 -29.88 31.48 -24.14
CA HIS A 53 -28.90 31.96 -23.18
C HIS A 53 -29.24 31.53 -21.73
N SER A 54 -30.52 31.60 -21.33
CA SER A 54 -30.97 31.12 -20.02
C SER A 54 -30.68 29.63 -19.83
N LYS A 55 -31.06 28.79 -20.80
CA LYS A 55 -30.78 27.34 -20.78
C LYS A 55 -29.29 27.04 -20.69
N PHE A 56 -28.46 27.79 -21.43
CA PHE A 56 -27.01 27.63 -21.38
C PHE A 56 -26.44 27.96 -19.99
N TRP A 57 -26.99 29.00 -19.34
CA TRP A 57 -26.55 29.39 -18.01
C TRP A 57 -26.93 28.36 -16.93
N GLU A 58 -28.11 27.73 -17.04
CA GLU A 58 -28.51 26.61 -16.19
C GLU A 58 -27.53 25.44 -16.30
N VAL A 59 -27.14 25.07 -17.53
CA VAL A 59 -26.14 24.02 -17.77
C VAL A 59 -24.79 24.38 -17.16
N ILE A 60 -24.33 25.63 -17.31
CA ILE A 60 -23.07 26.07 -16.70
C ILE A 60 -23.10 25.90 -15.17
N ASN A 61 -24.20 26.26 -14.52
CA ASN A 61 -24.28 26.15 -13.07
C ASN A 61 -24.35 24.71 -12.58
N ASP A 62 -25.10 23.86 -13.28
CA ASP A 62 -25.13 22.42 -12.98
C ASP A 62 -23.73 21.81 -13.11
N LEU A 63 -22.98 22.15 -14.16
CA LEU A 63 -21.60 21.69 -14.34
C LEU A 63 -20.66 22.21 -13.23
N LYS A 64 -20.81 23.47 -12.82
CA LYS A 64 -20.04 24.03 -11.69
C LYS A 64 -20.32 23.30 -10.39
N GLN A 65 -21.58 22.99 -10.12
CA GLN A 65 -21.96 22.26 -8.92
C GLN A 65 -21.38 20.84 -8.92
N LYS A 66 -21.48 20.14 -10.05
CA LYS A 66 -20.90 18.79 -10.21
C LYS A 66 -19.39 18.79 -10.03
N LEU A 67 -18.69 19.78 -10.60
CA LEU A 67 -17.24 19.93 -10.41
C LEU A 67 -16.88 20.15 -8.93
N SER A 68 -17.60 21.04 -8.24
CA SER A 68 -17.42 21.29 -6.80
C SER A 68 -17.60 20.02 -5.96
N TYR A 69 -18.63 19.21 -6.27
CA TYR A 69 -18.86 17.94 -5.60
C TYR A 69 -17.70 16.95 -5.81
N GLN A 70 -17.20 16.83 -7.04
CA GLN A 70 -16.07 15.95 -7.36
C GLN A 70 -14.77 16.40 -6.67
N GLU A 71 -14.53 17.71 -6.58
CA GLU A 71 -13.36 18.24 -5.86
C GLU A 71 -13.41 17.92 -4.38
N GLN A 72 -14.59 17.99 -3.75
CA GLN A 72 -14.77 17.61 -2.35
C GLN A 72 -14.56 16.11 -2.13
N GLU A 73 -15.14 15.26 -2.98
CA GLU A 73 -14.95 13.80 -2.91
C GLU A 73 -13.47 13.44 -3.06
N LEU A 74 -12.77 14.08 -4.01
CA LEU A 74 -11.33 13.88 -4.19
C LEU A 74 -10.53 14.32 -2.95
N HIS A 75 -10.90 15.41 -2.30
CA HIS A 75 -10.25 15.87 -1.07
C HIS A 75 -10.43 14.85 0.08
N ASP A 76 -11.64 14.35 0.27
CA ASP A 76 -11.93 13.38 1.32
C ASP A 76 -11.25 12.03 1.06
N LEU A 77 -11.20 11.60 -0.20
CA LEU A 77 -10.43 10.41 -0.62
C LEU A 77 -8.94 10.58 -0.35
N LYS A 78 -8.35 11.74 -0.68
CA LYS A 78 -6.92 12.02 -0.40
C LYS A 78 -6.63 11.97 1.10
N LYS A 79 -7.53 12.51 1.92
CA LYS A 79 -7.39 12.45 3.38
C LYS A 79 -7.46 11.01 3.88
N SER A 80 -8.43 10.23 3.41
CA SER A 80 -8.57 8.81 3.77
C SER A 80 -7.32 8.00 3.40
N MET A 81 -6.76 8.23 2.21
CA MET A 81 -5.49 7.61 1.79
C MET A 81 -4.33 7.97 2.70
N SER A 82 -4.22 9.25 3.12
CA SER A 82 -3.18 9.68 4.07
C SER A 82 -3.30 8.97 5.41
N ASP A 83 -4.52 8.84 5.93
CA ASP A 83 -4.79 8.13 7.19
C ASP A 83 -4.44 6.64 7.07
N GLN A 84 -4.73 6.02 5.92
CA GLN A 84 -4.34 4.64 5.63
C GLN A 84 -2.82 4.47 5.55
N GLN A 85 -2.11 5.39 4.89
CA GLN A 85 -0.65 5.35 4.81
C GLN A 85 -0.02 5.42 6.20
N GLN A 86 -0.53 6.31 7.07
CA GLN A 86 -0.03 6.41 8.44
C GLN A 86 -0.24 5.09 9.22
N LYS A 87 -1.37 4.40 9.02
CA LYS A 87 -1.62 3.09 9.64
C LYS A 87 -0.63 2.04 9.15
N ILE A 88 -0.31 2.05 7.84
CA ILE A 88 0.69 1.16 7.25
C ILE A 88 2.07 1.43 7.86
N ASP A 89 2.48 2.69 8.00
CA ASP A 89 3.78 3.05 8.57
C ASP A 89 3.93 2.58 10.02
N VAL A 90 2.85 2.66 10.82
CA VAL A 90 2.84 2.15 12.20
C VAL A 90 2.95 0.62 12.22
N GLN A 91 2.25 -0.07 11.32
CA GLN A 91 2.33 -1.53 11.22
C GLN A 91 3.73 -1.99 10.81
N GLN A 92 4.35 -1.35 9.82
CA GLN A 92 5.72 -1.65 9.39
C GLN A 92 6.72 -1.49 10.55
N LYS A 93 6.66 -0.38 11.27
CA LYS A 93 7.48 -0.16 12.48
C LYS A 93 7.26 -1.21 13.56
N THR A 94 6.06 -1.78 13.64
CA THR A 94 5.76 -2.85 14.60
C THR A 94 6.37 -4.16 14.15
N ILE A 95 6.31 -4.48 12.85
CA ILE A 95 6.89 -5.68 12.26
C ILE A 95 8.41 -5.67 12.39
N GLU A 96 9.07 -4.53 12.18
CA GLU A 96 10.53 -4.39 12.34
C GLU A 96 11.00 -4.73 13.77
N LYS A 97 10.16 -4.40 14.77
CA LYS A 97 10.41 -4.67 16.19
C LYS A 97 10.12 -6.10 16.61
N LEU A 98 9.51 -6.93 15.74
CA LEU A 98 9.24 -8.31 16.10
C LEU A 98 10.52 -9.14 16.10
N PRO A 99 10.69 -10.05 17.08
CA PRO A 99 11.80 -10.97 17.07
C PRO A 99 11.69 -11.90 15.86
N THR A 100 12.82 -12.13 15.19
CA THR A 100 12.89 -13.13 14.12
C THR A 100 13.27 -14.46 14.77
N PHE A 101 12.49 -15.51 14.46
CA PHE A 101 12.79 -16.87 14.89
C PHE A 101 13.05 -17.76 13.69
N CYS A 102 13.95 -18.70 13.84
CA CYS A 102 14.19 -19.78 12.90
C CYS A 102 14.46 -21.05 13.68
N GLN A 103 14.15 -22.20 13.11
CA GLN A 103 14.36 -23.48 13.76
C GLN A 103 14.91 -24.51 12.78
N GLY A 104 15.50 -25.55 13.32
CA GLY A 104 15.92 -26.67 12.53
C GLY A 104 16.31 -27.85 13.40
N LYS A 105 16.74 -28.90 12.70
CA LYS A 105 17.34 -30.07 13.32
C LYS A 105 18.52 -30.55 12.50
N THR A 106 19.46 -31.17 13.18
CA THR A 106 20.56 -31.89 12.54
C THR A 106 20.15 -33.33 12.27
N SER A 107 20.90 -34.00 11.40
CA SER A 107 20.82 -35.43 11.18
C SER A 107 21.94 -36.16 11.94
N PHE A 108 21.73 -37.42 12.29
CA PHE A 108 22.66 -38.21 13.11
C PHE A 108 24.05 -38.39 12.48
N ASP A 109 24.15 -38.29 11.16
CA ASP A 109 25.39 -38.43 10.39
C ASP A 109 26.23 -37.13 10.36
N GLN A 110 25.71 -36.03 10.89
CA GLN A 110 26.43 -34.74 10.95
C GLN A 110 27.34 -34.62 12.17
N TRP A 111 27.17 -35.48 13.17
CA TRP A 111 28.06 -35.54 14.33
C TRP A 111 29.45 -36.02 13.93
N LYS A 112 30.48 -35.43 14.54
CA LYS A 112 31.89 -35.73 14.28
C LYS A 112 32.61 -36.00 15.60
N PRO A 113 33.65 -36.86 15.61
CA PRO A 113 34.47 -37.04 16.80
C PRO A 113 35.18 -35.73 17.16
N TYR A 114 35.13 -35.34 18.43
CA TYR A 114 35.92 -34.22 18.94
C TYR A 114 37.22 -34.77 19.53
N THR A 115 38.28 -34.74 18.72
CA THR A 115 39.56 -35.39 19.06
C THR A 115 40.47 -34.52 19.93
N ILE A 116 40.17 -33.23 20.06
CA ILE A 116 40.91 -32.32 20.93
C ILE A 116 40.50 -32.64 22.37
N HIS A 117 41.47 -33.07 23.18
CA HIS A 117 41.28 -33.62 24.53
C HIS A 117 40.54 -34.97 24.61
N GLN A 118 40.25 -35.66 23.49
CA GLN A 118 39.65 -37.01 23.45
C GLN A 118 38.34 -37.17 24.24
N HIS A 119 37.55 -36.10 24.36
CA HIS A 119 36.29 -36.12 25.11
C HIS A 119 35.14 -35.62 24.25
N GLY A 120 34.41 -36.55 23.64
CA GLY A 120 33.08 -36.30 23.08
C GLY A 120 32.96 -36.20 21.56
N ILE A 121 31.80 -35.70 21.15
CA ILE A 121 31.42 -35.50 19.75
C ILE A 121 30.96 -34.05 19.56
N VAL A 122 31.07 -33.54 18.34
CA VAL A 122 30.70 -32.18 17.97
C VAL A 122 29.77 -32.19 16.77
N VAL A 123 28.81 -31.27 16.75
CA VAL A 123 28.04 -30.93 15.54
C VAL A 123 28.16 -29.43 15.27
N TYR A 124 28.35 -29.09 14.00
CA TYR A 124 28.34 -27.72 13.51
C TYR A 124 27.03 -27.48 12.78
N VAL A 125 26.24 -26.55 13.27
CA VAL A 125 24.92 -26.22 12.72
C VAL A 125 25.06 -25.03 11.77
N ASN A 126 24.63 -25.20 10.53
CA ASN A 126 24.54 -24.11 9.55
C ASN A 126 23.14 -23.47 9.61
N THR A 127 23.07 -22.18 9.88
CA THR A 127 21.84 -21.39 9.99
C THR A 127 21.74 -20.31 8.92
N THR A 128 22.56 -20.37 7.86
CA THR A 128 22.59 -19.38 6.76
C THR A 128 21.22 -19.18 6.11
N SER A 129 20.42 -20.25 5.99
CA SER A 129 19.05 -20.18 5.44
C SER A 129 18.10 -19.32 6.27
N CYS A 130 18.41 -19.06 7.55
CA CYS A 130 17.62 -18.22 8.44
C CYS A 130 17.88 -16.72 8.25
N GLN A 131 18.93 -16.34 7.51
CA GLN A 131 19.25 -14.95 7.17
C GLN A 131 19.33 -14.00 8.37
N PHE A 132 19.78 -14.50 9.52
CA PHE A 132 19.96 -13.68 10.71
C PHE A 132 20.93 -12.52 10.39
N LYS A 133 20.57 -11.31 10.83
CA LYS A 133 21.42 -10.11 10.67
C LYS A 133 22.40 -9.91 11.81
N GLN A 134 22.17 -10.58 12.93
CA GLN A 134 22.93 -10.51 14.18
C GLN A 134 23.03 -11.94 14.73
N SER A 135 24.01 -12.22 15.58
CA SER A 135 24.09 -13.53 16.25
C SER A 135 22.81 -13.74 17.10
N PRO A 136 22.01 -14.76 16.83
CA PRO A 136 20.79 -15.03 17.59
C PRO A 136 21.13 -15.72 18.92
N THR A 137 20.19 -15.65 19.87
CA THR A 137 20.19 -16.55 21.01
C THR A 137 19.64 -17.90 20.54
N TYR A 138 20.46 -18.95 20.63
CA TYR A 138 20.07 -20.31 20.30
C TYR A 138 19.58 -21.07 21.54
N PHE A 139 18.56 -21.89 21.35
CA PHE A 139 18.06 -22.87 22.32
C PHE A 139 18.12 -24.23 21.66
N THR A 140 18.69 -25.20 22.35
CA THR A 140 18.95 -26.54 21.79
C THR A 140 18.32 -27.63 22.65
N SER A 141 17.94 -28.73 22.01
CA SER A 141 17.56 -29.97 22.67
C SER A 141 18.10 -31.16 21.88
N LEU A 142 18.30 -32.29 22.56
CA LEU A 142 18.75 -33.53 21.93
C LEU A 142 17.57 -34.50 21.88
N SER A 143 17.34 -35.07 20.69
CA SER A 143 16.34 -36.11 20.47
C SER A 143 16.99 -37.34 19.85
N GLY A 144 16.32 -38.48 19.96
CA GLY A 144 16.76 -39.74 19.37
C GLY A 144 15.96 -40.90 19.93
N HIS A 145 16.30 -42.12 19.54
CA HIS A 145 15.60 -43.33 19.96
C HIS A 145 15.92 -43.73 21.40
N GLU A 146 17.17 -43.60 21.82
CA GLU A 146 17.60 -44.03 23.16
C GLU A 146 18.84 -43.28 23.66
N GLN A 147 19.11 -43.40 24.97
CA GLN A 147 20.37 -43.04 25.63
C GLN A 147 20.82 -41.56 25.52
N HIS A 148 20.01 -40.67 24.97
CA HIS A 148 20.32 -39.22 24.89
C HIS A 148 20.40 -38.53 26.26
N TRP A 149 19.89 -39.15 27.33
CA TRP A 149 20.06 -38.68 28.72
C TRP A 149 21.47 -38.91 29.29
N GLN A 150 22.29 -39.74 28.62
CA GLN A 150 23.64 -40.12 29.07
C GLN A 150 24.73 -39.13 28.65
N VAL A 151 24.37 -38.06 27.91
CA VAL A 151 25.31 -37.05 27.46
C VAL A 151 25.07 -35.72 28.16
N THR A 152 26.12 -34.94 28.29
CA THR A 152 26.09 -33.56 28.76
C THR A 152 26.55 -32.62 27.64
N GLY A 153 26.25 -31.33 27.77
CA GLY A 153 26.67 -30.31 26.79
C GLY A 153 25.62 -29.98 25.72
N THR A 154 24.44 -30.61 25.72
CA THR A 154 23.36 -30.33 24.75
C THR A 154 23.01 -28.84 24.66
N THR A 155 23.04 -28.12 25.78
CA THR A 155 22.74 -26.67 25.88
C THR A 155 24.00 -25.79 25.89
N SER A 156 25.18 -26.37 25.69
CA SER A 156 26.45 -25.67 25.61
C SER A 156 26.73 -25.28 24.16
N ILE A 157 26.30 -24.08 23.79
CA ILE A 157 26.47 -23.48 22.46
C ILE A 157 27.79 -22.71 22.42
N TYR A 158 28.54 -22.89 21.33
CA TYR A 158 29.83 -22.26 21.09
C TYR A 158 29.87 -21.57 19.72
N ASP A 159 30.71 -20.53 19.63
CA ASP A 159 31.01 -19.79 18.40
C ASP A 159 29.76 -19.35 17.62
N GLU A 160 28.77 -18.79 18.33
CA GLU A 160 27.52 -18.37 17.72
C GLU A 160 27.70 -17.17 16.77
N THR A 161 27.32 -17.40 15.53
CA THR A 161 27.33 -16.42 14.46
C THR A 161 25.94 -16.35 13.83
N PRO A 162 25.64 -15.32 13.00
CA PRO A 162 24.38 -15.29 12.24
C PRO A 162 24.22 -16.46 11.27
N THR A 163 25.30 -17.19 10.96
CA THR A 163 25.35 -18.25 9.96
C THR A 163 25.54 -19.65 10.55
N GLY A 164 25.78 -19.77 11.85
CA GLY A 164 25.92 -21.06 12.50
C GLY A 164 26.48 -21.00 13.92
N PHE A 165 26.54 -22.17 14.54
CA PHE A 165 27.07 -22.39 15.87
C PHE A 165 27.54 -23.84 16.02
N ALA A 166 28.27 -24.15 17.09
CA ALA A 166 28.69 -25.51 17.42
C ALA A 166 28.09 -25.98 18.75
N VAL A 167 27.84 -27.28 18.86
CA VAL A 167 27.47 -27.95 20.11
C VAL A 167 28.35 -29.17 20.29
N PHE A 168 28.89 -29.31 21.51
CA PHE A 168 29.73 -30.42 21.91
C PHE A 168 28.96 -31.27 22.92
N LEU A 169 28.95 -32.57 22.69
CA LEU A 169 28.41 -33.54 23.63
C LEU A 169 29.54 -34.35 24.25
N SER A 170 29.60 -34.36 25.57
CA SER A 170 30.45 -35.29 26.32
C SER A 170 29.61 -36.46 26.82
N PRO A 171 30.01 -37.72 26.54
CA PRO A 171 29.49 -38.86 27.27
C PRO A 171 29.71 -38.67 28.77
N MET A 172 28.80 -39.20 29.60
CA MET A 172 29.01 -39.25 31.05
C MET A 172 30.34 -39.95 31.35
N LEU A 173 31.17 -39.33 32.19
CA LEU A 173 32.51 -39.82 32.54
C LEU A 173 32.48 -41.32 32.90
N GLY A 174 33.20 -42.13 32.13
CA GLY A 174 33.32 -43.58 32.32
C GLY A 174 32.30 -44.45 31.59
N ALA A 175 31.30 -43.87 30.91
CA ALA A 175 30.25 -44.65 30.24
C ALA A 175 30.68 -45.19 28.87
N GLU A 176 31.33 -44.39 28.00
CA GLU A 176 31.66 -44.78 26.62
C GLU A 176 32.90 -44.07 26.05
N THR A 177 33.60 -44.72 25.12
CA THR A 177 34.63 -44.11 24.28
C THR A 177 33.99 -43.32 23.13
N ILE A 178 34.73 -42.35 22.56
CA ILE A 178 34.27 -41.61 21.36
C ILE A 178 33.92 -42.58 20.22
N GLU A 179 34.74 -43.61 20.01
CA GLU A 179 34.51 -44.62 18.96
C GLU A 179 33.17 -45.33 19.14
N ASN A 180 32.86 -45.78 20.37
CA ASN A 180 31.58 -46.43 20.67
C ASN A 180 30.41 -45.45 20.49
N THR A 181 30.55 -44.21 20.97
CA THR A 181 29.51 -43.19 20.80
C THR A 181 29.24 -42.91 19.32
N MET A 182 30.30 -42.75 18.51
CA MET A 182 30.18 -42.55 17.06
C MET A 182 29.54 -43.75 16.36
N ALA A 183 29.92 -44.98 16.74
CA ALA A 183 29.35 -46.21 16.20
C ALA A 183 27.85 -46.38 16.52
N MET A 184 27.39 -45.82 17.65
CA MET A 184 25.99 -45.90 18.08
C MET A 184 25.09 -44.81 17.48
N LEU A 185 25.63 -43.75 16.85
CA LEU A 185 24.82 -42.69 16.25
C LEU A 185 23.76 -43.18 15.24
N PRO A 186 24.04 -44.15 14.34
CA PRO A 186 23.04 -44.66 13.41
C PRO A 186 21.91 -45.44 14.09
N VAL A 187 22.16 -46.03 15.26
CA VAL A 187 21.18 -46.78 16.06
C VAL A 187 20.36 -45.83 16.92
N ARG A 188 21.05 -44.94 17.64
CA ARG A 188 20.43 -43.98 18.57
C ARG A 188 19.71 -42.84 17.86
N LYS A 189 20.04 -42.56 16.61
CA LYS A 189 19.48 -41.46 15.79
C LYS A 189 19.50 -40.13 16.53
N TRP A 190 20.64 -39.80 17.14
CA TRP A 190 20.76 -38.54 17.87
C TRP A 190 20.72 -37.35 16.92
N GLU A 191 19.69 -36.52 17.07
CA GLU A 191 19.45 -35.29 16.32
C GLU A 191 19.40 -34.12 17.29
N LEU A 192 20.23 -33.11 17.06
CA LEU A 192 20.15 -31.82 17.75
C LEU A 192 19.02 -30.98 17.14
N ASN A 193 17.99 -30.67 17.91
CA ASN A 193 16.98 -29.68 17.55
C ASN A 193 17.40 -28.31 18.08
N TRP A 194 17.05 -27.25 17.35
CA TRP A 194 17.39 -25.90 17.75
C TRP A 194 16.36 -24.87 17.31
N ILE A 195 16.27 -23.79 18.09
CA ILE A 195 15.55 -22.56 17.75
C ILE A 195 16.52 -21.40 17.96
N GLY A 196 16.68 -20.54 16.96
CA GLY A 196 17.41 -19.28 17.05
C GLY A 196 16.45 -18.11 17.09
N VAL A 197 16.65 -17.18 18.02
CA VAL A 197 15.83 -15.97 18.20
C VAL A 197 16.72 -14.73 18.16
N THR A 198 16.40 -13.77 17.30
CA THR A 198 17.00 -12.43 17.35
C THR A 198 16.01 -11.42 17.90
N GLN A 199 16.51 -10.35 18.52
CA GLN A 199 15.69 -9.19 18.81
C GLN A 199 15.27 -8.49 17.50
N GLY A 200 14.07 -7.92 17.49
CA GLY A 200 13.66 -6.99 16.44
C GLY A 200 14.48 -5.70 16.50
N LYS A 201 14.51 -4.96 15.40
CA LYS A 201 15.21 -3.67 15.30
C LYS A 201 14.30 -2.51 15.70
#